data_AF-A0A4P8IWA3-F1
#
_entry.id   AF-A0A4P8IWA3-F1
#
_cell.length_a   1.000
_cell.length_b   1.000
_cell.length_c   1.000
_cell.angle_alpha   90.00
_cell.angle_beta   90.00
_cell.angle_gamma   90.00
#
_symmetry.space_group_name_H-M   'P 1'
#
loop_
_entity.id
_entity.type
_entity.pdbx_description
1 polymer ?
#
loop_
_entity_poly.entity_id
_entity_poly.type
_entity_poly.pdbx_seq_one_letter_code
_entity_poly.pdbx_strand_id
1 'polypeptide(L)'
;MSQPILIVCGKDQTGTTIQMSLGDLCDAEARYPELAYFLGNHPPIRVNTAAFAKSFLSDRPDPTATPVLIVIDALVRESDEVNLVVEGSAAIGLMDWLDEYRPRIPVLTVAATPTEKVERRVVARANAALWRMNVSDASGRRDVLAETLAGIVPEDAQLGRARQTRHITIDVRRNSACYRLSNGRYEFLSSNPIAYAHDKRLDRLIDKIERLTPWPNEASGRPYGDWYERVIDVGGALYELLMRDTVGVHVKDLLRNPSNAPDGTPPSVDLSFEIDSEDNDYVNLFKLPFELLNDSAYDGVMCSRVPMVRRLRIKRTDAYAEVVPPPPHAPLRVLFMDANVSGNVRLRKRQSPLEENARTFARLSTADKELAILEHFARSLGAERMATPEVIGRPAGELVGAALCDSVRAKLLEGHYDLFHFCGHSATLDDGQTYLIFPGESGKAEAVPIGYVAEWLRMGHTRMVVLSSCEGASAMTALETMRVGVERMLGFRWKVEEDMCVEYFRRFYEKYLVDQNLCESYRFACNELRLARDGSPAWASALAVQRD
;
A
#
# COMPACT_ATOMS: atom_id res chain seq x y z
N MET A 1 4.51 -26.49 35.29
CA MET A 1 5.42 -27.18 34.35
C MET A 1 5.70 -26.22 33.21
N SER A 2 6.91 -26.19 32.66
CA SER A 2 7.21 -25.32 31.52
C SER A 2 6.56 -25.84 30.24
N GLN A 3 6.05 -24.93 29.41
CA GLN A 3 5.48 -25.26 28.11
C GLN A 3 6.58 -25.81 27.18
N PRO A 4 6.35 -26.86 26.39
CA PRO A 4 7.38 -27.43 25.51
C PRO A 4 7.52 -26.65 24.19
N ILE A 5 8.61 -26.88 23.46
CA ILE A 5 8.70 -26.58 22.01
C ILE A 5 8.44 -27.88 21.27
N LEU A 6 7.43 -27.95 20.40
CA LEU A 6 7.13 -29.18 19.64
C LEU A 6 7.85 -29.14 18.29
N ILE A 7 8.74 -30.09 18.03
CA ILE A 7 9.46 -30.24 16.76
C ILE A 7 8.84 -31.40 15.97
N VAL A 8 8.19 -31.08 14.86
CA VAL A 8 7.54 -32.05 13.96
C VAL A 8 8.44 -32.26 12.75
N CYS A 9 9.23 -33.33 12.78
CA CYS A 9 10.21 -33.60 11.73
C CYS A 9 10.50 -35.10 11.58
N GLY A 10 10.38 -35.60 10.34
CA GLY A 10 10.63 -37.01 10.01
C GLY A 10 12.10 -37.38 9.84
N LYS A 11 13.02 -36.42 9.73
CA LYS A 11 14.47 -36.67 9.54
C LYS A 11 15.25 -36.32 10.80
N ASP A 12 16.03 -37.27 11.31
CA ASP A 12 16.82 -37.07 12.54
C ASP A 12 17.80 -35.91 12.45
N GLN A 13 18.50 -35.79 11.32
CA GLN A 13 19.49 -34.73 11.12
C GLN A 13 18.88 -33.32 11.11
N THR A 14 17.70 -33.16 10.51
CA THR A 14 16.97 -31.88 10.50
C THR A 14 16.52 -31.52 11.91
N GLY A 15 15.96 -32.48 12.66
CA GLY A 15 15.55 -32.29 14.05
C GLY A 15 16.71 -31.85 14.97
N THR A 16 17.87 -32.51 14.86
CA THR A 16 19.07 -32.13 15.62
C THR A 16 19.54 -30.73 15.26
N THR A 17 19.54 -30.38 13.96
CA THR A 17 19.97 -29.04 13.52
C THR A 17 19.06 -27.95 14.08
N ILE A 18 17.74 -28.16 14.04
CA ILE A 18 16.76 -27.25 14.63
C ILE A 18 17.05 -27.05 16.12
N GLN A 19 17.22 -28.14 16.86
CA GLN A 19 17.45 -28.07 18.31
C GLN A 19 18.75 -27.35 18.66
N MET A 20 19.84 -27.61 17.93
CA MET A 20 21.10 -26.88 18.11
C MET A 20 20.95 -25.39 17.80
N SER A 21 20.30 -25.05 16.70
CA SER A 21 20.11 -23.64 16.32
C SER A 21 19.24 -22.88 17.30
N LEU A 22 18.23 -23.51 17.92
CA LEU A 22 17.45 -22.88 19.00
C LEU A 22 18.28 -22.65 20.27
N GLY A 23 19.17 -23.58 20.62
CA GLY A 23 20.07 -23.43 21.77
C GLY A 23 21.13 -22.34 21.60
N ASP A 24 21.50 -22.03 20.35
CA ASP A 24 22.50 -21.01 20.02
C ASP A 24 21.96 -19.57 20.05
N LEU A 25 20.67 -19.36 20.35
CA LEU A 25 20.01 -18.04 20.28
C LEU A 25 20.17 -17.16 21.52
N CYS A 26 20.70 -17.69 22.63
CA CYS A 26 20.86 -16.92 23.88
C CYS A 26 21.65 -15.61 23.68
N ASP A 27 22.66 -15.63 22.80
CA ASP A 27 23.49 -14.46 22.52
C ASP A 27 22.77 -13.37 21.68
N ALA A 28 21.65 -13.72 21.02
CA ALA A 28 20.87 -12.82 20.18
C ALA A 28 19.79 -12.04 20.95
N GLU A 29 19.50 -12.43 22.21
CA GLU A 29 18.45 -11.80 23.04
C GLU A 29 18.71 -10.30 23.28
N ALA A 30 19.98 -9.89 23.39
CA ALA A 30 20.34 -8.48 23.53
C ALA A 30 19.90 -7.62 22.33
N ARG A 31 19.84 -8.21 21.13
CA ARG A 31 19.43 -7.54 19.89
C ARG A 31 17.94 -7.70 19.60
N TYR A 32 17.36 -8.83 20.02
CA TYR A 32 15.95 -9.17 19.86
C TYR A 32 15.33 -9.58 21.20
N PRO A 33 14.94 -8.62 22.06
CA PRO A 33 14.44 -8.91 23.40
C PRO A 33 13.18 -9.79 23.43
N GLU A 34 12.39 -9.81 22.36
CA GLU A 34 11.19 -10.63 22.25
C GLU A 34 11.51 -12.14 22.22
N LEU A 35 12.76 -12.52 21.94
CA LEU A 35 13.21 -13.91 21.99
C LEU A 35 13.08 -14.52 23.39
N ALA A 36 13.07 -13.72 24.45
CA ALA A 36 12.85 -14.19 25.82
C ALA A 36 11.59 -15.07 25.95
N TYR A 37 10.57 -14.83 25.12
CA TYR A 37 9.36 -15.64 25.05
C TYR A 37 9.63 -17.11 24.66
N PHE A 38 10.58 -17.36 23.74
CA PHE A 38 10.93 -18.71 23.27
C PHE A 38 12.14 -19.31 23.98
N LEU A 39 13.05 -18.48 24.50
CA LEU A 39 14.30 -18.90 25.15
C LEU A 39 14.13 -19.23 26.65
N GLY A 40 12.92 -19.10 27.20
CA GLY A 40 12.59 -19.66 28.50
C GLY A 40 12.90 -21.17 28.59
N ASN A 41 12.78 -21.75 29.80
CA ASN A 41 13.09 -23.16 30.04
C ASN A 41 12.03 -24.12 29.42
N HIS A 42 11.92 -24.13 28.08
CA HIS A 42 10.94 -24.84 27.28
C HIS A 42 11.55 -26.10 26.68
N PRO A 43 11.27 -27.31 27.22
CA PRO A 43 11.90 -28.52 26.74
C PRO A 43 11.43 -28.86 25.32
N PRO A 44 12.35 -29.18 24.37
CA PRO A 44 11.96 -29.62 23.04
C PRO A 44 11.38 -31.03 23.10
N ILE A 45 10.22 -31.24 22.48
CA ILE A 45 9.59 -32.55 22.28
C ILE A 45 9.56 -32.82 20.79
N ARG A 46 10.14 -33.94 20.36
CA ARG A 46 10.18 -34.31 18.94
C ARG A 46 9.14 -35.36 18.60
N VAL A 47 8.47 -35.17 17.47
CA VAL A 47 7.53 -36.10 16.86
C VAL A 47 7.82 -36.23 15.36
N ASN A 48 7.53 -37.39 14.78
CA ASN A 48 8.03 -37.73 13.44
C ASN A 48 7.01 -37.50 12.31
N THR A 49 5.73 -37.39 12.64
CA THR A 49 4.63 -37.29 11.66
C THR A 49 3.62 -36.22 12.04
N ALA A 50 2.93 -35.68 11.04
CA ALA A 50 1.86 -34.72 11.26
C ALA A 50 0.67 -35.33 12.01
N ALA A 51 0.30 -36.59 11.73
CA ALA A 51 -0.77 -37.28 12.45
C ALA A 51 -0.46 -37.46 13.94
N PHE A 52 0.79 -37.81 14.28
CA PHE A 52 1.18 -37.93 15.68
C PHE A 52 1.19 -36.57 16.38
N ALA A 53 1.60 -35.50 15.70
CA ALA A 53 1.52 -34.14 16.24
C ALA A 53 0.06 -33.74 16.54
N LYS A 54 -0.88 -34.01 15.62
CA LYS A 54 -2.32 -33.75 15.83
C LYS A 54 -2.85 -34.51 17.05
N SER A 55 -2.53 -35.79 17.17
CA SER A 55 -2.88 -36.63 18.32
C SER A 55 -2.32 -36.06 19.64
N PHE A 56 -1.01 -35.78 19.67
CA PHE A 56 -0.31 -35.22 20.82
C PHE A 56 -0.94 -33.91 21.32
N LEU A 57 -1.39 -33.06 20.40
CA LEU A 57 -2.03 -31.77 20.69
C LEU A 57 -3.51 -31.89 21.06
N SER A 58 -4.17 -32.99 20.69
CA SER A 58 -5.59 -33.25 20.99
C SER A 58 -5.78 -33.84 22.38
N ASP A 59 -4.87 -34.73 22.80
CA ASP A 59 -4.93 -35.47 24.07
C ASP A 59 -4.56 -34.61 25.30
N ARG A 60 -4.16 -33.36 25.10
CA ARG A 60 -3.73 -32.43 26.17
C ARG A 60 -4.64 -31.19 26.22
N PRO A 61 -5.71 -31.21 27.03
CA PRO A 61 -6.57 -30.03 27.24
C PRO A 61 -5.98 -28.99 28.22
N ASP A 62 -4.90 -29.31 28.94
CA ASP A 62 -4.28 -28.41 29.92
C ASP A 62 -3.48 -27.26 29.24
N PRO A 63 -3.76 -25.98 29.55
CA PRO A 63 -3.02 -24.82 29.02
C PRO A 63 -1.51 -24.88 29.30
N THR A 64 -1.10 -25.50 30.41
CA THR A 64 0.31 -25.63 30.80
C THR A 64 1.06 -26.70 30.02
N ALA A 65 0.34 -27.57 29.30
CA ALA A 65 0.89 -28.62 28.44
C ALA A 65 0.92 -28.23 26.95
N THR A 66 0.39 -27.05 26.61
CA THR A 66 0.35 -26.51 25.25
C THR A 66 1.74 -26.00 24.84
N PRO A 67 2.26 -26.34 23.64
CA PRO A 67 3.56 -25.85 23.22
C PRO A 67 3.63 -24.33 23.10
N VAL A 68 4.78 -23.74 23.45
CA VAL A 68 5.07 -22.31 23.26
C VAL A 68 5.38 -21.99 21.80
N LEU A 69 5.88 -22.98 21.06
CA LEU A 69 6.24 -22.92 19.64
C LEU A 69 6.07 -24.31 19.02
N ILE A 70 5.57 -24.38 17.79
CA ILE A 70 5.60 -25.58 16.96
C ILE A 70 6.55 -25.36 15.78
N VAL A 71 7.57 -26.19 15.67
CA VAL A 71 8.51 -26.18 14.54
C VAL A 71 8.11 -27.31 13.58
N ILE A 72 7.81 -26.99 12.32
CA ILE A 72 7.33 -27.96 11.32
C ILE A 72 8.37 -28.07 10.20
N ASP A 73 8.91 -29.26 9.96
CA ASP A 73 9.66 -29.53 8.73
C ASP A 73 8.71 -29.50 7.53
N ALA A 74 9.00 -28.68 6.52
CA ALA A 74 8.20 -28.61 5.30
C ALA A 74 8.08 -29.96 4.57
N LEU A 75 9.01 -30.90 4.81
CA LEU A 75 9.01 -32.25 4.25
C LEU A 75 8.50 -33.31 5.24
N VAL A 76 7.84 -32.91 6.34
CA VAL A 76 7.18 -33.83 7.26
C VAL A 76 6.19 -34.74 6.51
N ARG A 77 6.04 -35.97 6.99
CA ARG A 77 5.08 -36.96 6.45
C ARG A 77 3.77 -36.94 7.24
N GLU A 78 2.67 -37.31 6.59
CA GLU A 78 1.38 -37.41 7.28
C GLU A 78 1.39 -38.54 8.31
N SER A 79 1.88 -39.72 7.91
CA SER A 79 2.03 -40.91 8.73
C SER A 79 3.32 -41.67 8.37
N ASP A 80 3.62 -42.74 9.11
CA ASP A 80 4.77 -43.61 8.85
C ASP A 80 4.56 -44.54 7.63
N GLU A 81 3.34 -44.60 7.08
CA GLU A 81 2.99 -45.42 5.93
C GLU A 81 3.46 -44.78 4.60
N VAL A 82 3.97 -45.61 3.69
CA VAL A 82 4.57 -45.20 2.41
C VAL A 82 3.47 -44.81 1.42
N ASN A 83 3.03 -43.56 1.48
CA ASN A 83 2.24 -42.96 0.41
C ASN A 83 3.10 -42.04 -0.46
N LEU A 84 2.76 -41.94 -1.76
CA LEU A 84 3.31 -40.96 -2.68
C LEU A 84 3.22 -39.57 -2.04
N VAL A 85 4.36 -39.06 -1.59
CA VAL A 85 4.42 -37.79 -0.86
C VAL A 85 4.33 -36.65 -1.87
N VAL A 86 3.21 -35.96 -1.90
CA VAL A 86 3.17 -34.61 -2.47
C VAL A 86 3.93 -33.70 -1.50
N GLU A 87 5.09 -33.19 -1.93
CA GLU A 87 5.96 -32.34 -1.10
C GLU A 87 5.18 -31.19 -0.45
N GLY A 88 5.34 -31.02 0.86
CA GLY A 88 4.67 -29.97 1.63
C GLY A 88 3.23 -30.26 2.05
N SER A 89 2.57 -31.30 1.52
CA SER A 89 1.14 -31.53 1.77
C SER A 89 0.81 -31.78 3.25
N ALA A 90 1.62 -32.58 3.95
CA ALA A 90 1.37 -32.89 5.36
C ALA A 90 1.67 -31.69 6.27
N ALA A 91 2.70 -30.89 5.93
CA ALA A 91 2.99 -29.64 6.64
C ALA A 91 1.81 -28.65 6.51
N ILE A 92 1.26 -28.51 5.30
CA ILE A 92 0.08 -27.69 5.04
C ILE A 92 -1.13 -28.21 5.82
N GLY A 93 -1.42 -29.51 5.73
CA GLY A 93 -2.55 -30.11 6.45
C GLY A 93 -2.43 -30.02 7.97
N LEU A 94 -1.20 -30.02 8.52
CA LEU A 94 -0.98 -29.74 9.93
C LEU A 94 -1.24 -28.27 10.27
N MET A 95 -0.77 -27.32 9.44
CA MET A 95 -1.04 -25.89 9.64
C MET A 95 -2.55 -25.57 9.55
N ASP A 96 -3.29 -26.20 8.64
CA ASP A 96 -4.75 -26.09 8.53
C ASP A 96 -5.45 -26.54 9.80
N TRP A 97 -5.05 -27.71 10.31
CA TRP A 97 -5.55 -28.21 11.58
C TRP A 97 -5.19 -27.26 12.74
N LEU A 98 -3.97 -26.71 12.76
CA LEU A 98 -3.57 -25.75 13.78
C LEU A 98 -4.35 -24.45 13.70
N ASP A 99 -4.75 -23.97 12.52
CA ASP A 99 -5.61 -22.77 12.40
C ASP A 99 -7.00 -23.03 12.99
N GLU A 100 -7.56 -24.22 12.77
CA GLU A 100 -8.89 -24.59 13.27
C GLU A 100 -8.91 -24.84 14.78
N TYR A 101 -7.94 -25.58 15.31
CA TYR A 101 -7.98 -26.06 16.69
C TYR A 101 -7.02 -25.33 17.65
N ARG A 102 -5.94 -24.72 17.14
CA ARG A 102 -4.85 -24.12 17.93
C ARG A 102 -4.30 -22.81 17.31
N PRO A 103 -5.14 -21.82 16.97
CA PRO A 103 -4.74 -20.66 16.16
C PRO A 103 -3.69 -19.75 16.82
N ARG A 104 -3.60 -19.76 18.16
CA ARG A 104 -2.72 -18.86 18.91
C ARG A 104 -1.27 -19.34 19.03
N ILE A 105 -0.98 -20.61 18.76
CA ILE A 105 0.38 -21.16 18.93
C ILE A 105 1.28 -20.71 17.77
N PRO A 106 2.42 -20.05 18.02
CA PRO A 106 3.38 -19.71 16.98
C PRO A 106 3.89 -20.94 16.21
N VAL A 107 4.11 -20.78 14.90
CA VAL A 107 4.58 -21.85 14.01
C VAL A 107 5.84 -21.40 13.26
N LEU A 108 6.92 -22.15 13.41
CA LEU A 108 8.12 -22.00 12.59
C LEU A 108 8.19 -23.15 11.59
N THR A 109 7.93 -22.88 10.33
CA THR A 109 8.16 -23.87 9.27
C THR A 109 9.63 -23.83 8.87
N VAL A 110 10.25 -24.99 8.68
CA VAL A 110 11.66 -25.12 8.34
C VAL A 110 11.80 -25.83 7.01
N ALA A 111 12.59 -25.28 6.10
CA ALA A 111 12.83 -25.89 4.79
C ALA A 111 14.24 -25.60 4.28
N ALA A 112 14.85 -26.57 3.60
CA ALA A 112 16.02 -26.30 2.77
C ALA A 112 15.59 -25.58 1.48
N THR A 113 14.66 -26.20 0.75
CA THR A 113 14.05 -25.66 -0.47
C THR A 113 12.53 -25.73 -0.31
N PRO A 114 11.88 -24.66 0.17
CA PRO A 114 10.43 -24.66 0.39
C PRO A 114 9.68 -24.73 -0.94
N THR A 115 8.55 -25.45 -0.96
CA THR A 115 7.64 -25.38 -2.11
C THR A 115 6.77 -24.13 -2.00
N GLU A 116 6.39 -23.55 -3.13
CA GLU A 116 5.52 -22.37 -3.19
C GLU A 116 4.22 -22.56 -2.38
N LYS A 117 3.66 -23.77 -2.34
CA LYS A 117 2.47 -24.07 -1.53
C LYS A 117 2.71 -23.91 -0.04
N VAL A 118 3.87 -24.36 0.46
CA VAL A 118 4.24 -24.22 1.88
C VAL A 118 4.50 -22.76 2.21
N GLU A 119 5.23 -22.03 1.36
CA GLU A 119 5.50 -20.60 1.59
C GLU A 119 4.22 -19.78 1.65
N ARG A 120 3.30 -19.97 0.70
CA ARG A 120 1.98 -19.34 0.71
C ARG A 120 1.23 -19.64 2.00
N ARG A 121 1.29 -20.88 2.47
CA ARG A 121 0.57 -21.31 3.68
C ARG A 121 1.13 -20.68 4.95
N VAL A 122 2.45 -20.58 5.05
CA VAL A 122 3.14 -19.89 6.15
C VAL A 122 2.70 -18.44 6.20
N VAL A 123 2.73 -17.73 5.08
CA VAL A 123 2.32 -16.31 5.04
C VAL A 123 0.84 -16.13 5.38
N ALA A 124 0.00 -17.12 5.05
CA ALA A 124 -1.42 -17.07 5.37
C ALA A 124 -1.73 -17.14 6.87
N ARG A 125 -0.86 -17.75 7.69
CA ARG A 125 -1.03 -17.85 9.16
C ARG A 125 -0.39 -16.67 9.89
N ALA A 126 -1.08 -16.08 10.87
CA ALA A 126 -0.70 -14.77 11.45
C ALA A 126 0.57 -14.84 12.30
N ASN A 127 0.75 -15.95 13.01
CA ASN A 127 1.87 -16.24 13.89
C ASN A 127 2.78 -17.33 13.30
N ALA A 128 3.00 -17.29 11.97
CA ALA A 128 3.86 -18.25 11.30
C ALA A 128 4.99 -17.58 10.53
N ALA A 129 6.13 -18.26 10.46
CA ALA A 129 7.26 -17.86 9.64
C ALA A 129 8.00 -19.05 9.05
N LEU A 130 8.80 -18.80 8.02
CA LEU A 130 9.60 -19.80 7.36
C LEU A 130 11.08 -19.54 7.61
N TRP A 131 11.79 -20.53 8.14
CA TRP A 131 13.24 -20.50 8.26
C TRP A 131 13.89 -21.37 7.18
N ARG A 132 14.66 -20.73 6.30
CA ARG A 132 15.39 -21.38 5.21
C ARG A 132 16.77 -21.84 5.69
N MET A 133 17.00 -23.15 5.73
CA MET A 133 18.24 -23.72 6.28
C MET A 133 19.47 -23.58 5.37
N ASN A 134 19.29 -23.19 4.11
CA ASN A 134 20.34 -23.18 3.07
C ASN A 134 21.26 -21.94 3.09
N VAL A 135 21.21 -21.08 4.12
CA VAL A 135 22.12 -19.93 4.21
C VAL A 135 23.54 -20.44 4.51
N SER A 136 24.51 -20.08 3.66
CA SER A 136 25.86 -20.64 3.66
C SER A 136 26.69 -20.27 4.89
N ASP A 137 26.41 -19.13 5.52
CA ASP A 137 27.09 -18.66 6.74
C ASP A 137 26.35 -19.10 8.02
N ALA A 138 27.09 -19.61 9.00
CA ALA A 138 26.55 -20.00 10.31
C ALA A 138 26.15 -18.81 11.18
N SER A 139 26.85 -17.67 11.06
CA SER A 139 26.53 -16.45 11.82
C SER A 139 25.26 -15.77 11.27
N GLY A 140 25.18 -15.60 9.95
CA GLY A 140 23.98 -15.12 9.27
C GLY A 140 22.75 -16.01 9.47
N ARG A 141 22.92 -17.34 9.61
CA ARG A 141 21.82 -18.26 9.95
C ARG A 141 21.18 -17.98 11.31
N ARG A 142 21.99 -17.63 12.31
CA ARG A 142 21.51 -17.34 13.68
C ARG A 142 20.73 -16.03 13.72
N ASP A 143 21.30 -14.96 13.15
CA ASP A 143 20.63 -13.65 13.10
C ASP A 143 19.28 -13.73 12.37
N VAL A 144 19.22 -14.44 11.24
CA VAL A 144 17.97 -14.65 10.51
C VAL A 144 16.95 -15.44 11.33
N LEU A 145 17.37 -16.50 12.03
CA LEU A 145 16.47 -17.27 12.89
C LEU A 145 15.95 -16.43 14.08
N ALA A 146 16.84 -15.66 14.72
CA ALA A 146 16.53 -14.74 15.81
C ALA A 146 15.48 -13.72 15.39
N GLU A 147 15.71 -13.03 14.28
CA GLU A 147 14.79 -12.05 13.70
C GLU A 147 13.43 -12.68 13.35
N THR A 148 13.47 -13.88 12.74
CA THR A 148 12.28 -14.64 12.35
C THR A 148 11.42 -15.01 13.57
N LEU A 149 12.04 -15.55 14.62
CA LEU A 149 11.34 -15.95 15.84
C LEU A 149 10.79 -14.75 16.60
N ALA A 150 11.57 -13.69 16.78
CA ALA A 150 11.08 -12.45 17.40
C ALA A 150 9.86 -11.88 16.65
N GLY A 151 9.64 -12.28 15.39
CA GLY A 151 8.48 -11.90 14.60
C GLY A 151 7.22 -12.58 15.03
N ILE A 152 7.28 -13.88 15.24
CA ILE A 152 6.08 -14.69 15.47
C ILE A 152 5.68 -14.76 16.96
N VAL A 153 6.28 -13.92 17.80
CA VAL A 153 5.91 -13.78 19.21
C VAL A 153 4.44 -13.31 19.30
N PRO A 154 3.61 -13.95 20.14
CA PRO A 154 2.23 -13.54 20.38
C PRO A 154 2.11 -12.07 20.82
N GLU A 155 1.02 -11.39 20.44
CA GLU A 155 0.83 -9.95 20.70
C GLU A 155 0.94 -9.58 22.19
N ASP A 156 0.50 -10.45 23.10
CA ASP A 156 0.58 -10.25 24.56
C ASP A 156 2.01 -10.30 25.11
N ALA A 157 2.95 -10.84 24.34
CA ALA A 157 4.37 -10.92 24.67
C ALA A 157 5.24 -9.95 23.85
N GLN A 158 4.66 -9.17 22.92
CA GLN A 158 5.41 -8.20 22.13
C GLN A 158 5.77 -6.94 22.94
N LEU A 159 7.07 -6.60 22.97
CA LEU A 159 7.59 -5.37 23.58
C LEU A 159 7.40 -4.17 22.63
N GLY A 160 6.16 -3.83 22.28
CA GLY A 160 5.82 -2.69 21.43
C GLY A 160 4.58 -2.89 20.57
N ARG A 161 3.98 -1.80 20.08
CA ARG A 161 2.80 -1.81 19.17
C ARG A 161 3.15 -2.16 17.72
N ALA A 162 4.12 -3.03 17.47
CA ALA A 162 4.43 -3.46 16.10
C ALA A 162 3.45 -4.56 15.68
N ARG A 163 2.17 -4.20 15.51
CA ARG A 163 1.20 -5.07 14.84
C ARG A 163 1.80 -5.47 13.49
N GLN A 164 1.91 -6.76 13.23
CA GLN A 164 2.41 -7.25 11.95
C GLN A 164 1.40 -6.93 10.85
N THR A 165 1.59 -5.80 10.17
CA THR A 165 0.87 -5.51 8.94
C THR A 165 1.38 -6.44 7.84
N ARG A 166 0.46 -7.15 7.20
CA ARG A 166 0.75 -7.97 6.04
C ARG A 166 0.67 -7.09 4.81
N HIS A 167 1.73 -7.04 4.03
CA HIS A 167 1.76 -6.30 2.78
C HIS A 167 1.64 -7.26 1.61
N ILE A 168 0.60 -7.08 0.81
CA ILE A 168 0.39 -7.76 -0.46
C ILE A 168 0.78 -6.78 -1.55
N THR A 169 1.80 -7.10 -2.34
CA THR A 169 2.19 -6.31 -3.51
C THR A 169 1.93 -7.10 -4.77
N ILE A 170 1.17 -6.56 -5.71
CA ILE A 170 0.91 -7.17 -7.01
C ILE A 170 1.69 -6.38 -8.06
N ASP A 171 2.71 -6.99 -8.66
CA ASP A 171 3.47 -6.45 -9.81
C ASP A 171 2.63 -6.68 -11.07
N VAL A 172 2.06 -5.61 -11.60
CA VAL A 172 1.14 -5.63 -12.75
C VAL A 172 1.92 -5.27 -14.00
N ARG A 173 1.96 -6.20 -14.96
CA ARG A 173 2.62 -6.00 -16.27
C ARG A 173 1.62 -6.15 -17.39
N ARG A 174 2.06 -5.88 -18.62
CA ARG A 174 1.21 -5.98 -19.81
C ARG A 174 0.56 -7.36 -20.02
N ASN A 175 1.32 -8.44 -19.87
CA ASN A 175 0.87 -9.80 -20.23
C ASN A 175 0.80 -10.75 -19.03
N SER A 176 1.17 -10.28 -17.84
CA SER A 176 1.33 -11.12 -16.66
C SER A 176 1.25 -10.30 -15.39
N ALA A 177 1.00 -10.97 -14.26
CA ALA A 177 1.23 -10.40 -12.94
C ALA A 177 2.11 -11.31 -12.09
N CYS A 178 2.86 -10.72 -11.16
CA CYS A 178 3.46 -11.43 -10.04
C CYS A 178 2.85 -10.89 -8.75
N TYR A 179 3.01 -11.61 -7.64
CA TYR A 179 2.69 -11.02 -6.35
C TYR A 179 3.75 -11.36 -5.31
N ARG A 180 3.82 -10.50 -4.31
CA ARG A 180 4.67 -10.61 -3.13
C ARG A 180 3.79 -10.51 -1.89
N LEU A 181 4.06 -11.36 -0.91
CA LEU A 181 3.44 -11.29 0.39
C LEU A 181 4.54 -11.10 1.43
N SER A 182 4.42 -10.06 2.25
CA SER A 182 5.35 -9.86 3.36
C SER A 182 4.62 -9.52 4.66
N ASN A 183 5.27 -9.75 5.79
CA ASN A 183 4.79 -9.36 7.12
C ASN A 183 5.83 -8.52 7.87
N GLY A 184 6.71 -7.83 7.12
CA GLY A 184 7.82 -7.04 7.64
C GLY A 184 9.11 -7.83 7.95
N ARG A 185 9.03 -9.16 8.17
CA ARG A 185 10.20 -10.00 8.51
C ARG A 185 10.43 -11.14 7.54
N TYR A 186 9.37 -11.61 6.88
CA TYR A 186 9.43 -12.60 5.83
C TYR A 186 8.81 -12.03 4.56
N GLU A 187 9.46 -12.24 3.41
CA GLU A 187 8.96 -11.88 2.08
C GLU A 187 8.88 -13.15 1.23
N PHE A 188 7.68 -13.45 0.75
CA PHE A 188 7.43 -14.46 -0.28
C PHE A 188 7.22 -13.76 -1.62
N LEU A 189 7.89 -14.26 -2.65
CA LEU A 189 7.70 -13.84 -4.04
C LEU A 189 7.17 -15.02 -4.83
N SER A 190 6.06 -14.82 -5.56
CA SER A 190 5.55 -15.83 -6.49
C SER A 190 6.62 -16.21 -7.50
N SER A 191 6.88 -17.51 -7.64
CA SER A 191 8.06 -18.08 -8.31
C SER A 191 8.28 -17.60 -9.75
N ASN A 192 7.21 -17.27 -10.48
CA ASN A 192 7.25 -16.84 -11.88
C ASN A 192 6.11 -15.83 -12.19
N PRO A 193 6.28 -14.95 -13.19
CA PRO A 193 5.18 -14.17 -13.74
C PRO A 193 4.04 -15.08 -14.23
N ILE A 194 2.85 -14.81 -13.73
CA ILE A 194 1.63 -15.57 -14.05
C ILE A 194 0.97 -14.85 -15.22
N ALA A 195 0.90 -15.51 -16.38
CA ALA A 195 0.24 -14.95 -17.55
C ALA A 195 -1.25 -14.74 -17.29
N TYR A 196 -1.81 -13.64 -17.80
CA TYR A 196 -3.25 -13.44 -17.74
C TYR A 196 -3.96 -14.54 -18.53
N ALA A 197 -4.89 -15.25 -17.90
CA ALA A 197 -5.64 -16.32 -18.56
C ALA A 197 -6.37 -15.86 -19.83
N HIS A 198 -6.67 -14.56 -19.93
CA HIS A 198 -7.40 -13.94 -21.02
C HIS A 198 -6.83 -12.56 -21.39
N ASP A 199 -5.63 -12.52 -21.98
CA ASP A 199 -4.95 -11.31 -22.46
C ASP A 199 -5.85 -10.29 -23.19
N LYS A 200 -6.70 -10.73 -24.12
CA LYS A 200 -7.65 -9.88 -24.87
C LYS A 200 -8.70 -9.18 -23.98
N ARG A 201 -8.92 -9.66 -22.75
CA ARG A 201 -9.80 -8.97 -21.79
C ARG A 201 -9.11 -7.73 -21.20
N LEU A 202 -7.79 -7.76 -21.00
CA LEU A 202 -7.06 -6.59 -20.51
C LEU A 202 -7.16 -5.43 -21.50
N ASP A 203 -6.97 -5.71 -22.80
CA ASP A 203 -7.11 -4.70 -23.86
C ASP A 203 -8.48 -4.04 -23.85
N ARG A 204 -9.54 -4.85 -23.81
CA ARG A 204 -10.92 -4.35 -23.74
C ARG A 204 -11.18 -3.55 -22.48
N LEU A 205 -10.56 -3.92 -21.35
CA LEU A 205 -10.67 -3.17 -20.11
C LEU A 205 -9.97 -1.82 -20.23
N ILE A 206 -8.74 -1.79 -20.74
CA ILE A 206 -7.99 -0.56 -20.98
C ILE A 206 -8.82 0.38 -21.88
N ASP A 207 -9.32 -0.09 -23.02
CA ASP A 207 -10.16 0.69 -23.94
C ASP A 207 -11.42 1.24 -23.25
N LYS A 208 -12.05 0.44 -22.39
CA LYS A 208 -13.23 0.85 -21.62
C LYS A 208 -12.90 1.91 -20.59
N ILE A 209 -11.75 1.79 -19.93
CA ILE A 209 -11.28 2.70 -18.88
C ILE A 209 -10.90 4.06 -19.45
N GLU A 210 -10.32 4.12 -20.64
CA GLU A 210 -10.03 5.40 -21.30
C GLU A 210 -11.27 6.27 -21.52
N ARG A 211 -12.45 5.65 -21.60
CA ARG A 211 -13.74 6.31 -21.77
C ARG A 211 -14.56 6.35 -20.47
N LEU A 212 -14.04 5.77 -19.40
CA LEU A 212 -14.73 5.71 -18.13
C LEU A 212 -14.58 7.05 -17.43
N THR A 213 -15.71 7.73 -17.26
CA THR A 213 -15.85 8.88 -16.38
C THR A 213 -17.26 8.85 -15.78
N PRO A 214 -17.40 9.15 -14.48
CA PRO A 214 -18.70 9.39 -13.86
C PRO A 214 -19.45 10.61 -14.43
N TRP A 215 -18.79 11.42 -15.25
CA TRP A 215 -19.28 12.74 -15.66
C TRP A 215 -19.65 12.80 -17.15
N PRO A 216 -20.85 13.30 -17.51
CA PRO A 216 -21.30 13.34 -18.90
C PRO A 216 -20.58 14.37 -19.78
N ASN A 217 -20.16 15.49 -19.21
CA ASN A 217 -19.30 16.49 -19.83
C ASN A 217 -18.70 17.41 -18.75
N GLU A 218 -17.69 18.20 -19.12
CA GLU A 218 -17.03 19.14 -18.20
C GLU A 218 -17.99 20.18 -17.60
N ALA A 219 -19.08 20.52 -18.29
CA ALA A 219 -20.05 21.54 -17.86
C ALA A 219 -21.13 21.02 -16.88
N SER A 220 -21.37 19.70 -16.83
CA SER A 220 -22.41 19.12 -15.99
C SER A 220 -22.01 19.17 -14.52
N GLY A 221 -22.87 19.72 -13.67
CA GLY A 221 -22.73 19.70 -12.22
C GLY A 221 -23.20 18.40 -11.55
N ARG A 222 -23.63 17.40 -12.34
CA ARG A 222 -24.09 16.09 -11.82
C ARG A 222 -23.45 14.92 -12.57
N PRO A 223 -23.10 13.84 -11.87
CA PRO A 223 -22.66 12.60 -12.51
C PRO A 223 -23.80 11.92 -13.27
N TYR A 224 -23.46 10.92 -14.09
CA TYR A 224 -24.45 10.02 -14.70
C TYR A 224 -25.30 9.34 -13.63
N GLY A 225 -26.59 9.10 -13.89
CA GLY A 225 -27.47 8.43 -12.91
C GLY A 225 -27.04 7.00 -12.58
N ASP A 226 -26.34 6.34 -13.51
CA ASP A 226 -25.83 4.96 -13.41
C ASP A 226 -24.30 4.91 -13.20
N TRP A 227 -23.69 6.01 -12.73
CA TRP A 227 -22.23 6.11 -12.65
C TRP A 227 -21.62 5.00 -11.77
N TYR A 228 -22.32 4.65 -10.68
CA TYR A 228 -21.85 3.68 -9.70
C TYR A 228 -21.79 2.30 -10.33
N GLU A 229 -22.87 1.86 -10.99
CA GLU A 229 -22.96 0.59 -11.69
C GLU A 229 -21.85 0.45 -12.74
N ARG A 230 -21.58 1.53 -13.49
CA ARG A 230 -20.52 1.55 -14.52
C ARG A 230 -19.12 1.38 -13.92
N VAL A 231 -18.85 2.05 -12.81
CA VAL A 231 -17.57 1.98 -12.11
C VAL A 231 -17.36 0.60 -11.47
N ILE A 232 -18.39 0.08 -10.79
CA ILE A 232 -18.35 -1.22 -10.13
C ILE A 232 -18.20 -2.36 -11.15
N ASP A 233 -18.88 -2.31 -12.29
CA ASP A 233 -18.74 -3.30 -13.36
C ASP A 233 -17.30 -3.38 -13.90
N VAL A 234 -16.63 -2.24 -14.08
CA VAL A 234 -15.22 -2.20 -14.49
C VAL A 234 -14.30 -2.77 -13.40
N GLY A 235 -14.54 -2.38 -12.15
CA GLY A 235 -13.79 -2.88 -11.00
C GLY A 235 -13.94 -4.40 -10.80
N GLY A 236 -15.15 -4.94 -11.02
CA GLY A 236 -15.43 -6.36 -10.94
C GLY A 236 -14.73 -7.12 -12.07
N ALA A 237 -14.81 -6.63 -13.31
CA ALA A 237 -14.12 -7.24 -14.43
C ALA A 237 -12.58 -7.25 -14.26
N LEU A 238 -12.01 -6.17 -13.70
CA LEU A 238 -10.58 -6.12 -13.37
C LEU A 238 -10.23 -7.10 -12.23
N TYR A 239 -11.10 -7.23 -11.22
CA TYR A 239 -10.93 -8.19 -10.14
C TYR A 239 -10.90 -9.62 -10.67
N GLU A 240 -11.83 -9.98 -11.56
CA GLU A 240 -11.85 -11.32 -12.13
C GLU A 240 -10.57 -11.63 -12.91
N LEU A 241 -10.11 -10.69 -13.73
CA LEU A 241 -8.89 -10.86 -14.50
C LEU A 241 -7.63 -10.96 -13.63
N LEU A 242 -7.42 -9.98 -12.74
CA LEU A 242 -6.18 -9.82 -12.00
C LEU A 242 -6.16 -10.68 -10.73
N MET A 243 -7.20 -10.61 -9.91
CA MET A 243 -7.24 -11.24 -8.60
C MET A 243 -7.66 -12.71 -8.69
N ARG A 244 -8.78 -13.02 -9.35
CA ARG A 244 -9.32 -14.39 -9.39
C ARG A 244 -8.56 -15.28 -10.37
N ASP A 245 -8.48 -14.85 -11.63
CA ASP A 245 -8.00 -15.68 -12.73
C ASP A 245 -6.47 -15.76 -12.80
N THR A 246 -5.75 -14.77 -12.24
CA THR A 246 -4.28 -14.66 -12.34
C THR A 246 -3.58 -14.84 -11.01
N VAL A 247 -3.78 -13.94 -10.04
CA VAL A 247 -3.13 -14.04 -8.73
C VAL A 247 -3.64 -15.27 -7.97
N GLY A 248 -4.96 -15.52 -7.99
CA GLY A 248 -5.59 -16.75 -7.53
C GLY A 248 -6.27 -16.67 -6.15
N VAL A 249 -6.98 -17.75 -5.81
CA VAL A 249 -7.88 -17.86 -4.64
C VAL A 249 -7.22 -17.58 -3.28
N HIS A 250 -5.91 -17.81 -3.15
CA HIS A 250 -5.21 -17.66 -1.88
C HIS A 250 -5.02 -16.19 -1.46
N VAL A 251 -4.73 -15.29 -2.41
CA VAL A 251 -4.69 -13.84 -2.11
C VAL A 251 -6.12 -13.33 -1.89
N LYS A 252 -7.09 -13.85 -2.65
CA LYS A 252 -8.51 -13.57 -2.41
C LYS A 252 -8.89 -13.88 -0.96
N ASP A 253 -8.52 -15.04 -0.44
CA ASP A 253 -8.85 -15.45 0.93
C ASP A 253 -8.21 -14.54 2.00
N LEU A 254 -6.98 -14.05 1.76
CA LEU A 254 -6.35 -13.05 2.63
C LEU A 254 -7.11 -11.71 2.64
N LEU A 255 -7.69 -11.34 1.51
CA LEU A 255 -8.52 -10.14 1.37
C LEU A 255 -9.98 -10.40 1.78
N ARG A 256 -10.40 -11.66 1.96
CA ARG A 256 -11.80 -12.01 2.29
C ARG A 256 -12.18 -11.53 3.67
N ASN A 257 -11.33 -11.84 4.64
CA ASN A 257 -11.54 -11.58 6.05
C ASN A 257 -10.23 -11.04 6.63
N PRO A 258 -10.06 -9.72 6.70
CA PRO A 258 -9.17 -9.19 7.73
C PRO A 258 -9.55 -9.84 9.10
N SER A 259 -10.83 -10.11 9.39
CA SER A 259 -11.37 -10.45 10.73
C SER A 259 -11.20 -11.87 11.30
N ASN A 260 -10.31 -12.73 10.80
CA ASN A 260 -10.19 -14.12 11.31
C ASN A 260 -9.15 -14.32 12.43
N ALA A 261 -8.77 -13.27 13.15
CA ALA A 261 -7.96 -13.42 14.35
C ALA A 261 -8.86 -13.82 15.56
N PRO A 262 -8.39 -14.70 16.46
CA PRO A 262 -9.17 -15.26 17.58
C PRO A 262 -9.56 -14.25 18.68
N ASP A 263 -9.24 -12.97 18.49
CA ASP A 263 -9.59 -11.81 19.31
C ASP A 263 -10.60 -10.87 18.60
N GLY A 264 -11.01 -11.19 17.36
CA GLY A 264 -11.93 -10.39 16.57
C GLY A 264 -11.30 -9.14 15.92
N THR A 265 -9.99 -8.93 16.09
CA THR A 265 -9.27 -7.83 15.46
C THR A 265 -8.40 -8.34 14.32
N PRO A 266 -8.69 -7.99 13.07
CA PRO A 266 -7.85 -8.39 11.95
C PRO A 266 -6.34 -8.17 12.10
N PRO A 267 -5.48 -9.04 11.53
CA PRO A 267 -4.19 -8.56 11.06
C PRO A 267 -4.47 -7.46 10.02
N SER A 268 -3.82 -6.30 10.19
CA SER A 268 -3.86 -5.24 9.18
C SER A 268 -3.24 -5.80 7.90
N VAL A 269 -4.00 -5.78 6.79
CA VAL A 269 -3.51 -6.17 5.47
C VAL A 269 -3.46 -4.91 4.64
N ASP A 270 -2.31 -4.59 4.06
CA ASP A 270 -2.13 -3.52 3.10
C ASP A 270 -1.96 -4.10 1.70
N LEU A 271 -2.50 -3.41 0.70
CA LEU A 271 -2.45 -3.82 -0.69
C LEU A 271 -1.73 -2.78 -1.55
N SER A 272 -0.75 -3.21 -2.33
CA SER A 272 -0.02 -2.37 -3.25
C SER A 272 -0.11 -2.91 -4.66
N PHE A 273 -0.34 -2.03 -5.64
CA PHE A 273 -0.25 -2.37 -7.07
C PHE A 273 0.99 -1.70 -7.65
N GLU A 274 2.01 -2.50 -7.93
CA GLU A 274 3.28 -2.04 -8.42
C GLU A 274 3.33 -2.07 -9.95
N ILE A 275 3.75 -0.95 -10.55
CA ILE A 275 3.91 -0.80 -11.99
C ILE A 275 5.33 -0.28 -12.24
N ASP A 276 6.03 -0.91 -13.18
CA ASP A 276 7.34 -0.45 -13.65
C ASP A 276 7.17 0.77 -14.58
N SER A 277 7.86 1.87 -14.26
CA SER A 277 7.80 3.08 -15.09
C SER A 277 8.47 2.93 -16.46
N GLU A 278 9.30 1.91 -16.62
CA GLU A 278 10.00 1.60 -17.87
C GLU A 278 9.24 0.59 -18.73
N ASP A 279 8.08 0.11 -18.26
CA ASP A 279 7.17 -0.67 -19.09
C ASP A 279 6.57 0.23 -20.19
N ASN A 280 6.63 -0.20 -21.44
CA ASN A 280 6.08 0.54 -22.58
C ASN A 280 4.56 0.78 -22.42
N ASP A 281 3.87 -0.07 -21.67
CA ASP A 281 2.44 0.04 -21.38
C ASP A 281 2.13 0.75 -20.05
N TYR A 282 3.13 1.33 -19.39
CA TYR A 282 3.01 2.04 -18.10
C TYR A 282 1.76 2.94 -18.02
N VAL A 283 1.56 3.79 -19.02
CA VAL A 283 0.44 4.76 -19.04
C VAL A 283 -0.91 4.05 -19.02
N ASN A 284 -1.05 2.94 -19.75
CA ASN A 284 -2.29 2.18 -19.84
C ASN A 284 -2.54 1.37 -18.55
N LEU A 285 -1.49 0.73 -18.03
CA LEU A 285 -1.54 0.01 -16.76
C LEU A 285 -1.87 0.94 -15.58
N PHE A 286 -1.31 2.15 -15.59
CA PHE A 286 -1.63 3.16 -14.59
C PHE A 286 -3.09 3.60 -14.69
N LYS A 287 -3.74 3.64 -15.86
CA LYS A 287 -5.17 4.01 -15.91
C LYS A 287 -6.08 2.99 -15.21
N LEU A 288 -5.65 1.73 -15.06
CA LEU A 288 -6.46 0.67 -14.44
C LEU A 288 -6.96 1.05 -13.05
N PRO A 289 -8.27 0.99 -12.76
CA PRO A 289 -8.83 1.45 -11.49
C PRO A 289 -8.73 0.38 -10.39
N PHE A 290 -7.51 0.07 -9.95
CA PHE A 290 -7.28 -0.92 -8.87
C PHE A 290 -8.06 -0.60 -7.58
N GLU A 291 -8.30 0.68 -7.34
CA GLU A 291 -9.07 1.20 -6.20
C GLU A 291 -10.51 0.68 -6.19
N LEU A 292 -11.06 0.44 -7.39
CA LEU A 292 -12.45 0.09 -7.63
C LEU A 292 -12.66 -1.42 -7.71
N LEU A 293 -11.59 -2.22 -7.55
CA LEU A 293 -11.66 -3.68 -7.46
C LEU A 293 -12.75 -4.08 -6.45
N ASN A 294 -13.63 -4.99 -6.87
CA ASN A 294 -14.73 -5.48 -6.07
C ASN A 294 -15.08 -6.92 -6.48
N ASP A 295 -15.69 -7.66 -5.55
CA ASP A 295 -16.15 -9.03 -5.75
C ASP A 295 -17.46 -9.18 -4.98
N SER A 296 -18.43 -9.90 -5.57
CA SER A 296 -19.75 -10.13 -4.96
C SER A 296 -19.70 -10.79 -3.57
N ALA A 297 -18.59 -11.44 -3.20
CA ALA A 297 -18.38 -11.99 -1.87
C ALA A 297 -18.16 -10.93 -0.79
N TYR A 298 -18.05 -9.63 -1.15
CA TYR A 298 -17.85 -8.54 -0.19
C TYR A 298 -18.70 -7.31 -0.50
N ASP A 299 -19.00 -6.55 0.55
CA ASP A 299 -19.67 -5.27 0.41
C ASP A 299 -18.66 -4.15 0.06
N GLY A 300 -18.83 -3.54 -1.11
CA GLY A 300 -18.08 -2.36 -1.55
C GLY A 300 -16.79 -2.63 -2.33
N VAL A 301 -15.96 -1.59 -2.44
CA VAL A 301 -14.70 -1.57 -3.23
C VAL A 301 -13.47 -1.64 -2.33
N MET A 302 -12.34 -2.09 -2.89
CA MET A 302 -11.08 -2.27 -2.16
C MET A 302 -10.60 -0.98 -1.48
N CYS A 303 -10.64 0.18 -2.14
CA CYS A 303 -10.14 1.43 -1.54
C CYS A 303 -10.92 1.88 -0.30
N SER A 304 -12.14 1.37 -0.06
CA SER A 304 -12.88 1.67 1.16
C SER A 304 -12.63 0.66 2.30
N ARG A 305 -11.99 -0.48 2.00
CA ARG A 305 -11.89 -1.63 2.90
C ARG A 305 -10.48 -1.95 3.32
N VAL A 306 -9.53 -1.87 2.38
CA VAL A 306 -8.14 -2.29 2.56
C VAL A 306 -7.25 -1.07 2.35
N PRO A 307 -6.34 -0.76 3.29
CA PRO A 307 -5.32 0.26 3.08
C PRO A 307 -4.56 -0.08 1.80
N MET A 308 -4.52 0.85 0.86
CA MET A 308 -3.93 0.55 -0.42
C MET A 308 -3.29 1.75 -1.10
N VAL A 309 -2.36 1.46 -2.00
CA VAL A 309 -1.64 2.45 -2.78
C VAL A 309 -1.16 1.85 -4.10
N ARG A 310 -0.96 2.71 -5.10
CA ARG A 310 -0.18 2.34 -6.29
C ARG A 310 1.28 2.56 -6.02
N ARG A 311 2.14 1.61 -6.37
CA ARG A 311 3.59 1.75 -6.29
C ARG A 311 4.16 1.96 -7.68
N LEU A 312 4.96 3.00 -7.85
CA LEU A 312 5.74 3.19 -9.06
C LEU A 312 7.17 2.76 -8.81
N ARG A 313 7.59 1.73 -9.53
CA ARG A 313 8.98 1.30 -9.55
C ARG A 313 9.74 2.20 -10.52
N ILE A 314 10.51 3.14 -9.98
CA ILE A 314 11.33 4.05 -10.77
C ILE A 314 12.75 3.49 -10.78
N LYS A 315 13.28 3.15 -11.96
CA LYS A 315 14.72 2.81 -12.05
C LYS A 315 15.53 3.99 -11.52
N ARG A 316 16.41 3.71 -10.56
CA ARG A 316 17.41 4.68 -10.08
C ARG A 316 18.39 4.98 -11.21
N THR A 317 18.04 5.88 -12.10
CA THR A 317 18.96 6.46 -13.08
C THR A 317 19.59 7.70 -12.47
N ASP A 318 20.87 7.59 -12.12
CA ASP A 318 21.84 8.64 -11.78
C ASP A 318 21.47 9.69 -10.71
N ALA A 319 22.21 9.64 -9.59
CA ALA A 319 22.49 10.75 -8.66
C ALA A 319 21.29 11.60 -8.18
N TYR A 320 20.25 10.97 -7.65
CA TYR A 320 19.31 11.70 -6.79
C TYR A 320 19.84 11.71 -5.35
N ALA A 321 19.83 12.88 -4.72
CA ALA A 321 20.22 13.07 -3.33
C ALA A 321 19.61 11.96 -2.46
N GLU A 322 20.41 11.40 -1.55
CA GLU A 322 19.87 10.53 -0.50
C GLU A 322 18.65 11.22 0.09
N VAL A 323 17.52 10.51 0.08
CA VAL A 323 16.32 10.96 0.78
C VAL A 323 16.73 11.11 2.23
N VAL A 324 16.95 12.35 2.68
CA VAL A 324 17.22 12.63 4.08
C VAL A 324 15.91 12.39 4.82
N PRO A 325 15.81 11.34 5.66
CA PRO A 325 14.61 11.16 6.45
C PRO A 325 14.42 12.40 7.34
N PRO A 326 13.19 12.92 7.47
CA PRO A 326 12.93 14.04 8.35
C PRO A 326 13.35 13.65 9.77
N PRO A 327 13.76 14.63 10.60
CA PRO A 327 14.03 14.37 11.99
C PRO A 327 12.81 13.69 12.62
N PRO A 328 12.99 12.58 13.36
CA PRO A 328 11.89 11.97 14.07
C PRO A 328 11.26 13.02 14.99
N HIS A 329 9.92 13.13 14.94
CA HIS A 329 9.12 14.09 15.71
C HIS A 329 9.18 15.56 15.27
N ALA A 330 9.70 15.88 14.08
CA ALA A 330 9.52 17.22 13.52
C ALA A 330 8.02 17.47 13.18
N PRO A 331 7.49 18.69 13.42
CA PRO A 331 6.12 19.01 13.06
C PRO A 331 5.95 19.03 11.54
N LEU A 332 4.82 18.51 11.05
CA LEU A 332 4.50 18.51 9.62
C LEU A 332 4.44 19.94 9.09
N ARG A 333 5.22 20.23 8.05
CA ARG A 333 5.28 21.53 7.37
C ARG A 333 4.57 21.44 6.02
N VAL A 334 3.56 22.29 5.84
CA VAL A 334 2.73 22.31 4.63
C VAL A 334 2.87 23.65 3.93
N LEU A 335 3.21 23.62 2.63
CA LEU A 335 2.97 24.76 1.74
C LEU A 335 1.63 24.56 1.06
N PHE A 336 0.67 25.44 1.37
CA PHE A 336 -0.64 25.48 0.74
C PHE A 336 -0.63 26.53 -0.38
N MET A 337 -0.87 26.08 -1.61
CA MET A 337 -1.07 26.95 -2.74
C MET A 337 -2.57 27.12 -3.03
N ASP A 338 -3.06 28.32 -2.79
CA ASP A 338 -4.35 28.79 -3.28
C ASP A 338 -4.17 29.26 -4.72
N ALA A 339 -4.50 28.41 -5.69
CA ALA A 339 -4.44 28.73 -7.11
C ALA A 339 -5.84 29.06 -7.67
N ASN A 340 -6.72 29.62 -6.85
CA ASN A 340 -8.07 29.98 -7.26
C ASN A 340 -8.05 31.06 -8.37
N VAL A 341 -8.31 30.63 -9.60
CA VAL A 341 -8.33 31.48 -10.79
C VAL A 341 -9.53 31.14 -11.66
N SER A 342 -10.02 32.15 -12.39
CA SER A 342 -11.02 31.98 -13.45
C SER A 342 -10.49 32.56 -14.75
N GLY A 343 -10.92 32.01 -15.89
CA GLY A 343 -10.63 32.57 -17.20
C GLY A 343 -10.17 31.52 -18.21
N ASN A 344 -9.78 32.03 -19.38
CA ASN A 344 -9.32 31.20 -20.49
C ASN A 344 -7.83 30.92 -20.34
N VAL A 345 -7.44 29.66 -20.50
CA VAL A 345 -6.04 29.25 -20.58
C VAL A 345 -5.79 28.55 -21.92
N ARG A 346 -4.57 28.71 -22.44
CA ARG A 346 -4.08 27.98 -23.61
C ARG A 346 -3.09 26.92 -23.15
N LEU A 347 -3.37 25.68 -23.51
CA LEU A 347 -2.55 24.52 -23.19
C LEU A 347 -1.89 24.03 -24.48
N ARG A 348 -0.61 23.68 -24.41
CA ARG A 348 0.15 23.19 -25.57
C ARG A 348 0.56 21.75 -25.36
N LYS A 349 0.48 20.95 -26.43
CA LYS A 349 1.01 19.58 -26.38
C LYS A 349 2.53 19.63 -26.39
N ARG A 350 3.17 18.74 -25.63
CA ARG A 350 4.62 18.53 -25.65
C ARG A 350 5.09 18.00 -27.00
N GLN A 351 4.31 17.09 -27.60
CA GLN A 351 4.63 16.48 -28.90
C GLN A 351 4.25 17.37 -30.10
N SER A 352 3.27 18.25 -29.93
CA SER A 352 2.80 19.19 -30.96
C SER A 352 2.65 20.61 -30.39
N PRO A 353 3.74 21.37 -30.17
CA PRO A 353 3.70 22.67 -29.50
C PRO A 353 2.90 23.75 -30.24
N LEU A 354 2.61 23.52 -31.53
CA LEU A 354 1.81 24.41 -32.38
C LEU A 354 0.30 24.18 -32.21
N GLU A 355 -0.13 23.06 -31.62
CA GLU A 355 -1.53 22.79 -31.31
C GLU A 355 -1.89 23.44 -29.96
N GLU A 356 -2.78 24.43 -30.00
CA GLU A 356 -3.30 25.09 -28.79
C GLU A 356 -4.68 24.53 -28.42
N ASN A 357 -4.81 24.00 -27.21
CA ASN A 357 -6.07 23.63 -26.60
C ASN A 357 -6.52 24.76 -25.66
N ALA A 358 -7.64 25.41 -25.97
CA ALA A 358 -8.21 26.43 -25.09
C ALA A 358 -9.18 25.78 -24.10
N ARG A 359 -8.98 26.02 -22.80
CA ARG A 359 -9.94 25.65 -21.74
C ARG A 359 -10.37 26.89 -20.96
N THR A 360 -11.59 26.87 -20.43
CA THR A 360 -12.14 27.95 -19.59
C THR A 360 -12.41 27.41 -18.21
N PHE A 361 -11.89 28.08 -17.18
CA PHE A 361 -12.09 27.70 -15.79
C PHE A 361 -12.96 28.72 -15.06
N ALA A 362 -13.90 28.21 -14.27
CA ALA A 362 -14.69 29.02 -13.34
C ALA A 362 -13.90 29.24 -12.05
N ARG A 363 -14.24 30.29 -11.30
CA ARG A 363 -13.63 30.56 -10.00
C ARG A 363 -14.07 29.47 -9.01
N LEU A 364 -13.12 28.97 -8.21
CA LEU A 364 -13.42 28.03 -7.13
C LEU A 364 -14.01 28.78 -5.94
N SER A 365 -15.04 28.20 -5.34
CA SER A 365 -15.75 28.74 -4.16
C SER A 365 -15.25 28.16 -2.84
N THR A 366 -14.37 27.17 -2.89
CA THR A 366 -14.04 26.28 -1.77
C THR A 366 -12.58 26.28 -1.33
N ALA A 367 -11.67 26.97 -2.04
CA ALA A 367 -10.24 27.01 -1.69
C ALA A 367 -9.99 27.48 -0.24
N ASP A 368 -10.71 28.52 0.20
CA ASP A 368 -10.62 29.00 1.59
C ASP A 368 -11.13 27.96 2.62
N LYS A 369 -12.07 27.08 2.23
CA LYS A 369 -12.57 26.01 3.12
C LYS A 369 -11.49 24.95 3.35
N GLU A 370 -10.74 24.57 2.31
CA GLU A 370 -9.64 23.60 2.43
C GLU A 370 -8.51 24.14 3.31
N LEU A 371 -8.13 25.40 3.12
CA LEU A 371 -7.14 26.04 3.99
C LEU A 371 -7.64 26.10 5.44
N ALA A 372 -8.90 26.47 5.67
CA ALA A 372 -9.48 26.53 7.01
C ALA A 372 -9.43 25.18 7.74
N ILE A 373 -9.55 24.06 7.02
CA ILE A 373 -9.37 22.70 7.59
C ILE A 373 -7.93 22.50 8.08
N LEU A 374 -6.93 22.80 7.26
CA LEU A 374 -5.53 22.64 7.64
C LEU A 374 -5.15 23.56 8.80
N GLU A 375 -5.61 24.80 8.78
CA GLU A 375 -5.42 25.73 9.89
C GLU A 375 -6.11 25.24 11.18
N HIS A 376 -7.30 24.65 11.06
CA HIS A 376 -7.98 24.04 12.20
C HIS A 376 -7.16 22.91 12.79
N PHE A 377 -6.63 21.99 11.97
CA PHE A 377 -5.78 20.91 12.46
C PHE A 377 -4.48 21.41 13.09
N ALA A 378 -3.81 22.39 12.50
CA ALA A 378 -2.60 22.99 13.07
C ALA A 378 -2.88 23.61 14.46
N ARG A 379 -4.03 24.29 14.64
CA ARG A 379 -4.46 24.82 15.95
C ARG A 379 -4.80 23.72 16.95
N SER A 380 -5.53 22.69 16.52
CA SER A 380 -6.05 21.64 17.41
C SER A 380 -4.97 20.64 17.85
N LEU A 381 -4.00 20.34 16.99
CA LEU A 381 -2.92 19.38 17.27
C LEU A 381 -1.70 20.01 17.96
N GLY A 382 -1.54 21.32 17.83
CA GLY A 382 -0.40 22.08 18.34
C GLY A 382 0.82 22.04 17.42
N ALA A 383 1.71 23.02 17.62
CA ALA A 383 2.90 23.25 16.79
C ALA A 383 3.94 22.12 16.82
N GLU A 384 3.84 21.18 17.77
CA GLU A 384 4.70 19.99 17.86
C GLU A 384 4.35 18.92 16.82
N ARG A 385 3.10 18.91 16.32
CA ARG A 385 2.62 17.92 15.36
C ARG A 385 2.48 18.46 13.95
N MET A 386 2.04 19.71 13.84
CA MET A 386 1.82 20.37 12.55
C MET A 386 2.06 21.87 12.72
N ALA A 387 2.95 22.42 11.89
CA ALA A 387 3.14 23.85 11.80
C ALA A 387 1.91 24.52 11.17
N THR A 388 1.69 25.81 11.45
CA THR A 388 0.69 26.58 10.70
C THR A 388 1.02 26.52 9.21
N PRO A 389 0.06 26.16 8.32
CA PRO A 389 0.33 26.09 6.89
C PRO A 389 0.83 27.44 6.37
N GLU A 390 1.89 27.40 5.56
CA GLU A 390 2.33 28.58 4.82
C GLU A 390 1.51 28.70 3.53
N VAL A 391 1.02 29.90 3.21
CA VAL A 391 0.06 30.12 2.13
C VAL A 391 0.67 30.96 1.01
N ILE A 392 0.46 30.53 -0.24
CA ILE A 392 0.85 31.26 -1.45
C ILE A 392 -0.27 31.26 -2.49
N GLY A 393 -0.30 32.25 -3.40
CA GLY A 393 -1.23 32.30 -4.54
C GLY A 393 -2.56 33.02 -4.30
N ARG A 394 -2.82 33.50 -3.07
CA ARG A 394 -4.03 34.26 -2.76
C ARG A 394 -4.17 35.50 -3.67
N PRO A 395 -5.34 35.72 -4.32
CA PRO A 395 -5.60 36.89 -5.17
C PRO A 395 -5.42 38.24 -4.45
N ALA A 396 -5.56 38.27 -3.12
CA ALA A 396 -5.37 39.47 -2.31
C ALA A 396 -3.88 39.83 -2.08
N GLY A 397 -2.94 38.95 -2.47
CA GLY A 397 -1.49 39.14 -2.28
C GLY A 397 -0.77 39.78 -3.47
N GLU A 398 -1.48 40.25 -4.50
CA GLU A 398 -0.96 40.91 -5.72
C GLU A 398 -0.02 40.07 -6.62
N LEU A 399 0.53 38.96 -6.14
CA LEU A 399 1.40 38.06 -6.91
C LEU A 399 0.59 37.24 -7.92
N VAL A 400 0.83 37.51 -9.19
CA VAL A 400 0.26 36.78 -10.33
C VAL A 400 1.33 36.55 -11.40
N GLY A 401 1.03 35.65 -12.33
CA GLY A 401 1.88 35.38 -13.49
C GLY A 401 3.28 34.92 -13.12
N ALA A 402 4.29 35.43 -13.82
CA ALA A 402 5.70 35.10 -13.59
C ALA A 402 6.15 35.36 -12.14
N ALA A 403 5.68 36.46 -11.51
CA ALA A 403 6.04 36.78 -10.14
C ALA A 403 5.49 35.75 -9.14
N LEU A 404 4.30 35.21 -9.38
CA LEU A 404 3.76 34.11 -8.58
C LEU A 404 4.56 32.82 -8.80
N CYS A 405 4.87 32.48 -10.05
CA CYS A 405 5.70 31.32 -10.38
C CYS A 405 7.07 31.37 -9.68
N ASP A 406 7.75 32.52 -9.73
CA ASP A 406 9.04 32.73 -9.08
C ASP A 406 8.93 32.63 -7.55
N SER A 407 7.86 33.15 -6.97
CA SER A 407 7.60 33.05 -5.52
C SER A 407 7.31 31.61 -5.08
N VAL A 408 6.49 30.87 -5.83
CA VAL A 408 6.23 29.44 -5.58
C VAL A 408 7.52 28.64 -5.67
N ARG A 409 8.32 28.89 -6.71
CA ARG A 409 9.64 28.28 -6.86
C ARG A 409 10.53 28.59 -5.65
N ALA A 410 10.71 29.86 -5.29
CA ALA A 410 11.57 30.25 -4.16
C ALA A 410 11.12 29.61 -2.84
N LYS A 411 9.81 29.60 -2.57
CA LYS A 411 9.24 28.95 -1.39
C LYS A 411 9.54 27.47 -1.36
N LEU A 412 9.29 26.75 -2.45
CA LEU A 412 9.58 25.32 -2.50
C LEU A 412 11.08 25.03 -2.31
N LEU A 413 11.96 25.83 -2.92
CA LEU A 413 13.41 25.67 -2.81
C LEU A 413 13.94 25.86 -1.38
N GLU A 414 13.48 26.88 -0.68
CA GLU A 414 14.06 27.30 0.61
C GLU A 414 13.24 26.80 1.82
N GLY A 415 11.98 26.46 1.58
CA GLY A 415 11.00 26.22 2.63
C GLY A 415 11.14 24.87 3.32
N HIS A 416 11.76 23.85 2.72
CA HIS A 416 11.86 22.49 3.27
C HIS A 416 10.51 21.98 3.81
N TYR A 417 9.48 22.02 2.96
CA TYR A 417 8.14 21.51 3.31
C TYR A 417 8.08 20.00 3.15
N ASP A 418 7.38 19.32 4.05
CA ASP A 418 7.10 17.89 3.92
C ASP A 418 6.06 17.64 2.83
N LEU A 419 5.10 18.56 2.71
CA LEU A 419 3.93 18.43 1.84
C LEU A 419 3.66 19.74 1.08
N PHE A 420 3.46 19.62 -0.22
CA PHE A 420 2.91 20.68 -1.07
C PHE A 420 1.43 20.37 -1.38
N HIS A 421 0.52 21.22 -0.90
CA HIS A 421 -0.91 21.11 -1.15
C HIS A 421 -1.30 22.15 -2.20
N PHE A 422 -1.58 21.70 -3.42
CA PHE A 422 -2.12 22.54 -4.48
C PHE A 422 -3.65 22.49 -4.47
N CYS A 423 -4.31 23.64 -4.31
CA CYS A 423 -5.76 23.79 -4.41
C CYS A 423 -6.09 24.71 -5.59
N GLY A 424 -6.62 24.12 -6.67
CA GLY A 424 -6.80 24.85 -7.93
C GLY A 424 -7.28 23.99 -9.09
N HIS A 425 -7.18 24.55 -10.29
CA HIS A 425 -7.49 23.80 -11.52
C HIS A 425 -6.25 23.07 -12.04
N SER A 426 -6.47 21.90 -12.63
CA SER A 426 -5.48 21.23 -13.47
C SER A 426 -6.13 20.73 -14.75
N ALA A 427 -5.31 20.47 -15.75
CA ALA A 427 -5.74 19.87 -17.00
C ALA A 427 -4.67 18.89 -17.49
N THR A 428 -5.11 17.69 -17.88
CA THR A 428 -4.25 16.72 -18.55
C THR A 428 -4.63 16.66 -20.03
N LEU A 429 -3.64 16.81 -20.92
CA LEU A 429 -3.82 16.70 -22.36
C LEU A 429 -3.76 15.24 -22.83
N ASP A 430 -4.14 15.00 -24.07
CA ASP A 430 -4.15 13.68 -24.73
C ASP A 430 -2.76 13.06 -24.88
N ASP A 431 -1.71 13.89 -24.99
CA ASP A 431 -0.31 13.45 -24.93
C ASP A 431 0.20 13.15 -23.51
N GLY A 432 -0.69 13.25 -22.51
CA GLY A 432 -0.43 12.98 -21.11
C GLY A 432 0.15 14.16 -20.33
N GLN A 433 0.51 15.28 -20.97
CA GLN A 433 1.06 16.42 -20.24
C GLN A 433 0.02 17.01 -19.28
N THR A 434 0.37 17.10 -18.00
CA THR A 434 -0.47 17.74 -16.98
C THR A 434 0.02 19.15 -16.68
N TYR A 435 -0.94 20.06 -16.54
CA TYR A 435 -0.74 21.46 -16.19
C TYR A 435 -1.45 21.79 -14.88
N LEU A 436 -0.77 22.52 -13.99
CA LEU A 436 -1.40 23.24 -12.90
C LEU A 436 -1.72 24.66 -13.36
N ILE A 437 -2.90 25.15 -13.04
CA ILE A 437 -3.38 26.44 -13.54
C ILE A 437 -3.21 27.50 -12.45
N PHE A 438 -2.31 28.44 -12.67
CA PHE A 438 -1.95 29.48 -11.72
C PHE A 438 -2.69 30.79 -12.04
N PRO A 439 -2.94 31.65 -11.04
CA PRO A 439 -3.32 33.03 -11.24
C PRO A 439 -2.31 33.78 -12.13
N GLY A 440 -2.76 34.29 -13.27
CA GLY A 440 -1.95 35.05 -14.23
C GLY A 440 -2.26 36.55 -14.22
N GLU A 441 -1.48 37.32 -14.98
CA GLU A 441 -1.64 38.77 -15.08
C GLU A 441 -2.96 39.18 -15.73
N SER A 442 -3.47 40.35 -15.35
CA SER A 442 -4.70 40.94 -15.94
C SER A 442 -5.92 40.02 -15.88
N GLY A 443 -6.01 39.16 -14.85
CA GLY A 443 -7.12 38.21 -14.67
C GLY A 443 -7.10 37.03 -15.64
N LYS A 444 -5.98 36.77 -16.31
CA LYS A 444 -5.78 35.55 -17.12
C LYS A 444 -5.33 34.39 -16.24
N ALA A 445 -5.53 33.17 -16.71
CA ALA A 445 -4.96 31.98 -16.10
C ALA A 445 -3.65 31.61 -16.82
N GLU A 446 -2.66 31.15 -16.07
CA GLU A 446 -1.37 30.68 -16.58
C GLU A 446 -1.24 29.17 -16.41
N ALA A 447 -0.81 28.47 -17.44
CA ALA A 447 -0.61 27.02 -17.39
C ALA A 447 0.85 26.69 -17.08
N VAL A 448 1.09 26.03 -15.95
CA VAL A 448 2.41 25.60 -15.50
C VAL A 448 2.53 24.08 -15.64
N PRO A 449 3.42 23.55 -16.49
CA PRO A 449 3.65 22.11 -16.60
C PRO A 449 4.04 21.50 -15.25
N ILE A 450 3.47 20.35 -14.90
CA ILE A 450 3.77 19.67 -13.63
C ILE A 450 5.26 19.31 -13.51
N GLY A 451 5.94 18.97 -14.61
CA GLY A 451 7.38 18.74 -14.61
C GLY A 451 8.23 19.92 -14.10
N TYR A 452 7.80 21.17 -14.27
CA TYR A 452 8.51 22.33 -13.70
C TYR A 452 8.32 22.40 -12.19
N VAL A 453 7.10 22.16 -11.72
CA VAL A 453 6.79 22.12 -10.28
C VAL A 453 7.52 20.95 -9.61
N ALA A 454 7.59 19.80 -10.29
CA ALA A 454 8.31 18.62 -9.83
C ALA A 454 9.79 18.92 -9.56
N GLU A 455 10.47 19.65 -10.45
CA GLU A 455 11.85 20.09 -10.22
C GLU A 455 12.00 20.99 -8.99
N TRP A 456 11.02 21.88 -8.74
CA TRP A 456 11.03 22.73 -7.54
C TRP A 456 10.83 21.90 -6.27
N LEU A 457 9.91 20.93 -6.29
CA LEU A 457 9.68 19.98 -5.20
C LEU A 457 10.94 19.18 -4.87
N ARG A 458 11.64 18.67 -5.91
CA ARG A 458 12.91 17.95 -5.76
C ARG A 458 13.95 18.79 -5.04
N MET A 459 14.19 20.00 -5.55
CA MET A 459 15.23 20.87 -5.01
C MET A 459 14.92 21.33 -3.57
N GLY A 460 13.63 21.40 -3.21
CA GLY A 460 13.14 21.68 -1.86
C GLY A 460 13.08 20.48 -0.91
N HIS A 461 13.38 19.28 -1.40
CA HIS A 461 13.19 18.00 -0.69
C HIS A 461 11.74 17.75 -0.23
N THR A 462 10.75 18.26 -0.96
CA THR A 462 9.34 17.99 -0.65
C THR A 462 8.96 16.56 -1.00
N ARG A 463 8.44 15.83 -0.02
CA ARG A 463 8.25 14.37 -0.11
C ARG A 463 6.85 13.99 -0.58
N MET A 464 5.85 14.83 -0.32
CA MET A 464 4.47 14.57 -0.70
C MET A 464 3.86 15.73 -1.48
N VAL A 465 3.13 15.38 -2.54
CA VAL A 465 2.28 16.32 -3.28
C VAL A 465 0.81 15.93 -3.14
N VAL A 466 -0.02 16.91 -2.79
CA VAL A 466 -1.48 16.79 -2.75
C VAL A 466 -2.05 17.70 -3.83
N LEU A 467 -2.76 17.10 -4.78
CA LEU A 467 -3.40 17.79 -5.89
C LEU A 467 -4.91 17.83 -5.64
N SER A 468 -5.36 18.87 -4.96
CA SER A 468 -6.78 19.23 -4.86
C SER A 468 -7.24 19.89 -6.15
N SER A 469 -7.34 19.07 -7.19
CA SER A 469 -7.66 19.50 -8.55
C SER A 469 -8.22 18.34 -9.40
N CYS A 470 -9.06 18.67 -10.38
CA CYS A 470 -9.60 17.69 -11.34
C CYS A 470 -8.53 17.23 -12.33
N GLU A 471 -8.47 15.94 -12.66
CA GLU A 471 -7.51 15.37 -13.64
C GLU A 471 -6.02 15.56 -13.28
N GLY A 472 -5.71 15.90 -12.02
CA GLY A 472 -4.34 16.14 -11.56
C GLY A 472 -3.56 14.84 -11.35
N ALA A 473 -4.21 13.74 -10.99
CA ALA A 473 -3.55 12.46 -10.72
C ALA A 473 -3.39 11.58 -11.97
N SER A 474 -2.68 12.10 -12.99
CA SER A 474 -2.37 11.37 -14.23
C SER A 474 -1.14 10.46 -14.09
N ALA A 475 -0.98 9.51 -15.02
CA ALA A 475 0.23 8.67 -15.10
C ALA A 475 1.50 9.54 -15.25
N MET A 476 1.45 10.56 -16.10
CA MET A 476 2.58 11.46 -16.30
C MET A 476 2.87 12.34 -15.09
N THR A 477 1.84 12.79 -14.36
CA THR A 477 2.05 13.53 -13.10
C THR A 477 2.79 12.67 -12.09
N ALA A 478 2.35 11.42 -11.90
CA ALA A 478 3.04 10.49 -11.01
C ALA A 478 4.47 10.22 -11.46
N LEU A 479 4.68 10.01 -12.77
CA LEU A 479 6.01 9.76 -13.34
C LEU A 479 6.95 10.97 -13.18
N GLU A 480 6.50 12.18 -13.55
CA GLU A 480 7.31 13.40 -13.52
C GLU A 480 7.67 13.78 -12.08
N THR A 481 6.76 13.63 -11.12
CA THR A 481 7.02 13.91 -9.70
C THR A 481 7.90 12.86 -9.03
N MET A 482 7.65 11.56 -9.27
CA MET A 482 8.39 10.49 -8.59
C MET A 482 9.78 10.26 -9.15
N ARG A 483 9.99 10.52 -10.46
CA ARG A 483 11.33 10.47 -11.07
C ARG A 483 12.30 11.44 -10.42
N VAL A 484 11.80 12.61 -10.02
CA VAL A 484 12.62 13.67 -9.42
C VAL A 484 12.71 13.55 -7.89
N GLY A 485 12.04 12.59 -7.26
CA GLY A 485 12.23 12.31 -5.83
C GLY A 485 11.03 12.50 -4.93
N VAL A 486 9.88 12.95 -5.43
CA VAL A 486 8.64 12.96 -4.64
C VAL A 486 8.27 11.52 -4.32
N GLU A 487 8.00 11.24 -3.05
CA GLU A 487 7.74 9.88 -2.58
C GLU A 487 6.26 9.51 -2.67
N ARG A 488 5.38 10.50 -2.54
CA ARG A 488 3.95 10.28 -2.37
C ARG A 488 3.15 11.31 -3.14
N MET A 489 2.09 10.86 -3.79
CA MET A 489 1.11 11.71 -4.46
C MET A 489 -0.30 11.31 -4.04
N LEU A 490 -1.14 12.30 -3.79
CA LEU A 490 -2.58 12.14 -3.63
C LEU A 490 -3.31 13.12 -4.54
N GLY A 491 -4.33 12.68 -5.26
CA GLY A 491 -5.15 13.56 -6.10
C GLY A 491 -6.32 12.84 -6.74
N PHE A 492 -6.90 13.44 -7.78
CA PHE A 492 -8.08 12.91 -8.47
C PHE A 492 -7.83 12.68 -9.95
N ARG A 493 -8.30 11.54 -10.49
CA ARG A 493 -8.15 11.19 -11.91
C ARG A 493 -9.23 11.80 -12.81
N TRP A 494 -10.39 12.07 -12.24
CA TRP A 494 -11.56 12.64 -12.92
C TRP A 494 -11.98 13.94 -12.24
N LYS A 495 -13.00 14.58 -12.83
CA LYS A 495 -13.73 15.65 -12.20
C LYS A 495 -14.27 15.24 -10.82
N VAL A 496 -14.29 16.19 -9.90
CA VAL A 496 -14.86 16.06 -8.55
C VAL A 496 -15.65 17.31 -8.20
N GLU A 497 -16.71 17.16 -7.41
CA GLU A 497 -17.44 18.29 -6.84
C GLU A 497 -16.57 19.03 -5.82
N GLU A 498 -16.59 20.36 -5.85
CA GLU A 498 -15.80 21.22 -4.96
C GLU A 498 -16.00 20.89 -3.47
N ASP A 499 -17.26 20.85 -2.99
CA ASP A 499 -17.55 20.56 -1.58
C ASP A 499 -17.16 19.13 -1.17
N MET A 500 -17.21 18.18 -2.11
CA MET A 500 -16.77 16.80 -1.86
C MET A 500 -15.25 16.68 -1.82
N CYS A 501 -14.54 17.51 -2.59
CA CYS A 501 -13.08 17.63 -2.53
C CYS A 501 -12.62 18.10 -1.14
N VAL A 502 -13.25 19.16 -0.63
CA VAL A 502 -13.05 19.69 0.73
C VAL A 502 -13.27 18.59 1.78
N GLU A 503 -14.41 17.90 1.69
CA GLU A 503 -14.78 16.83 2.61
C GLU A 503 -13.79 15.66 2.54
N TYR A 504 -13.36 15.25 1.34
CA TYR A 504 -12.36 14.21 1.16
C TYR A 504 -11.05 14.55 1.87
N PHE A 505 -10.48 15.73 1.63
CA PHE A 505 -9.23 16.11 2.26
C PHE A 505 -9.37 16.30 3.77
N ARG A 506 -10.53 16.78 4.26
CA ARG A 506 -10.81 16.79 5.70
C ARG A 506 -10.65 15.41 6.32
N ARG A 507 -11.26 14.37 5.72
CA ARG A 507 -11.16 12.99 6.20
C ARG A 507 -9.76 12.43 6.04
N PHE A 508 -9.09 12.76 4.94
CA PHE A 508 -7.71 12.35 4.72
C PHE A 508 -6.79 12.90 5.83
N TYR A 509 -6.81 14.22 6.09
CA TYR A 509 -5.95 14.83 7.11
C TYR A 509 -6.34 14.43 8.54
N GLU A 510 -7.62 14.19 8.81
CA GLU A 510 -8.11 13.64 10.09
C GLU A 510 -7.35 12.35 10.47
N LYS A 511 -7.14 11.46 9.50
CA LYS A 511 -6.39 10.22 9.71
C LYS A 511 -4.88 10.40 9.52
N TYR A 512 -4.45 11.11 8.49
CA TYR A 512 -3.02 11.25 8.13
C TYR A 512 -2.20 11.93 9.21
N LEU A 513 -2.76 12.90 9.91
CA LEU A 513 -2.04 13.60 10.97
C LEU A 513 -1.82 12.72 12.21
N VAL A 514 -2.49 11.56 12.34
CA VAL A 514 -2.32 10.62 13.46
C VAL A 514 -0.98 9.90 13.38
N ASP A 515 -0.67 9.29 12.24
CA ASP A 515 0.44 8.35 12.05
C ASP A 515 1.21 8.55 10.72
N GLN A 516 0.81 9.53 9.91
CA GLN A 516 1.35 9.82 8.57
C GLN A 516 1.33 8.61 7.63
N ASN A 517 0.41 7.67 7.85
CA ASN A 517 0.21 6.51 6.98
C ASN A 517 -0.70 6.88 5.79
N LEU A 518 -0.11 6.96 4.59
CA LEU A 518 -0.83 7.28 3.36
C LEU A 518 -1.95 6.28 3.05
N CYS A 519 -1.65 4.98 3.09
CA CYS A 519 -2.58 3.91 2.71
C CYS A 519 -3.84 3.90 3.60
N GLU A 520 -3.64 4.00 4.92
CA GLU A 520 -4.75 4.02 5.88
C GLU A 520 -5.58 5.31 5.79
N SER A 521 -4.92 6.45 5.58
CA SER A 521 -5.59 7.75 5.45
C SER A 521 -6.40 7.84 4.16
N TYR A 522 -5.84 7.32 3.07
CA TYR A 522 -6.51 7.16 1.79
C TYR A 522 -7.76 6.29 1.95
N ARG A 523 -7.62 5.09 2.53
CA ARG A 523 -8.74 4.18 2.76
C ARG A 523 -9.82 4.80 3.63
N PHE A 524 -9.43 5.45 4.72
CA PHE A 524 -10.36 6.12 5.62
C PHE A 524 -11.19 7.18 4.90
N ALA A 525 -10.55 8.07 4.12
CA ALA A 525 -11.25 9.10 3.37
C ALA A 525 -12.20 8.52 2.31
N CYS A 526 -11.76 7.50 1.55
CA CYS A 526 -12.62 6.81 0.59
C CYS A 526 -13.84 6.15 1.26
N ASN A 527 -13.67 5.52 2.42
CA ASN A 527 -14.77 4.88 3.13
C ASN A 527 -15.80 5.89 3.65
N GLU A 528 -15.34 6.95 4.32
CA GLU A 528 -16.22 7.98 4.89
C GLU A 528 -17.06 8.67 3.80
N LEU A 529 -16.45 9.02 2.66
CA LEU A 529 -17.19 9.65 1.56
C LEU A 529 -18.15 8.69 0.87
N ARG A 530 -17.77 7.41 0.69
CA ARG A 530 -18.66 6.42 0.08
C ARG A 530 -19.93 6.21 0.90
N LEU A 531 -19.84 6.32 2.23
CA LEU A 531 -20.97 6.18 3.16
C LEU A 531 -21.80 7.45 3.32
N ALA A 532 -21.32 8.60 2.84
CA ALA A 532 -22.07 9.86 2.89
C ALA A 532 -23.33 9.79 2.01
N ARG A 533 -24.42 10.42 2.46
CA ARG A 533 -25.80 10.18 1.96
C ARG A 533 -26.13 10.70 0.55
N ASP A 534 -25.16 11.18 -0.21
CA ASP A 534 -25.29 11.50 -1.62
C ASP A 534 -24.09 10.88 -2.35
N GLY A 535 -24.35 9.91 -3.22
CA GLY A 535 -23.31 9.11 -3.89
C GLY A 535 -22.50 9.94 -4.89
N SER A 536 -21.59 10.78 -4.39
CA SER A 536 -20.59 11.49 -5.20
C SER A 536 -19.50 10.51 -5.66
N PRO A 537 -19.02 10.63 -6.91
CA PRO A 537 -17.91 9.85 -7.42
C PRO A 537 -16.53 10.31 -6.91
N ALA A 538 -16.44 11.31 -6.02
CA ALA A 538 -15.17 11.87 -5.55
C ALA A 538 -14.25 10.79 -4.94
N TRP A 539 -14.79 9.89 -4.12
CA TRP A 539 -14.01 8.79 -3.54
C TRP A 539 -13.49 7.78 -4.59
N ALA A 540 -14.22 7.62 -5.70
CA ALA A 540 -13.84 6.73 -6.80
C ALA A 540 -12.78 7.36 -7.72
N SER A 541 -12.79 8.69 -7.80
CA SER A 541 -11.81 9.48 -8.54
C SER A 541 -10.46 9.57 -7.83
N ALA A 542 -10.47 9.47 -6.50
CA ALA A 542 -9.28 9.60 -5.67
C ALA A 542 -8.20 8.56 -6.01
N LEU A 543 -6.95 8.97 -5.86
CA LEU A 543 -5.76 8.19 -6.17
C LEU A 543 -4.63 8.49 -5.21
N ALA A 544 -4.14 7.45 -4.53
CA ALA A 544 -2.89 7.48 -3.79
C ALA A 544 -1.80 6.70 -4.54
N VAL A 545 -0.65 7.34 -4.70
CA VAL A 545 0.52 6.76 -5.37
C VAL A 545 1.73 6.97 -4.48
N GLN A 546 2.61 5.97 -4.44
CA GLN A 546 3.85 5.97 -3.69
C GLN A 546 4.99 5.47 -4.58
N ARG A 547 6.18 6.02 -4.37
CA ARG A 547 7.42 5.55 -4.99
C ARG A 547 7.92 4.28 -4.28
N ASP A 548 8.56 3.39 -5.04
CA ASP A 548 9.12 2.13 -4.53
C ASP A 548 10.16 2.25 -3.42
#